data_AF-A0A0L8GJ92-F1
#
_entry.id   AF-A0A0L8GJ92-F1
#
_cell.length_a   1.000
_cell.length_b   1.000
_cell.length_c   1.000
_cell.angle_alpha   90.00
_cell.angle_beta   90.00
_cell.angle_gamma   90.00
#
_symmetry.space_group_name_H-M   'P 1'
#
loop_
_entity.id
_entity.type
_entity.pdbx_description
1 polymer ?
#
loop_
_entity_poly.entity_id
_entity_poly.type
_entity_poly.pdbx_seq_one_letter_code
_entity_poly.pdbx_strand_id
1 'polypeptide(L)'
;VNVHNRELQGRNGAGFSWLVVDNQRDGCLVPKTSSTNYTFTDFDRQKIKSLFCVKLQNQELRSQDLVKNLQQLREGIYFDFLCQVVAVSAVDLNVCYLLQVWDGNHPSCPLYAVEVNERNMILHTDMELRKVAKDWLVDVCVFDDHCEKASTIKPGMFVKLLNLHCPRHKIPDIFNATYSEELELVLHGGTSYGRGIKILSETDPEIEDLKMKLEQLRRAAKEVETTRTSVKRSAESSPSKSVKRKPVETG
;
A
#
# COMPACT_ATOMS: atom_id res chain seq x y z
N VAL A 1 -32.37 19.31 -2.87
CA VAL A 1 -31.75 19.39 -1.53
C VAL A 1 -32.87 19.26 -0.53
N ASN A 2 -32.77 18.35 0.43
CA ASN A 2 -33.80 18.10 1.44
C ASN A 2 -33.21 18.24 2.83
N VAL A 3 -34.04 18.51 3.85
CA VAL A 3 -33.61 18.46 5.25
C VAL A 3 -33.92 17.09 5.80
N HIS A 4 -32.92 16.39 6.32
CA HIS A 4 -33.07 15.11 7.02
C HIS A 4 -32.28 15.18 8.33
N ASN A 5 -32.89 14.77 9.44
CA ASN A 5 -32.31 14.90 10.79
C ASN A 5 -31.79 16.31 11.11
N ARG A 6 -32.52 17.35 10.66
CA ARG A 6 -32.17 18.78 10.82
C ARG A 6 -30.94 19.25 10.04
N GLU A 7 -30.38 18.41 9.17
CA GLU A 7 -29.26 18.76 8.30
C GLU A 7 -29.67 18.81 6.82
N LEU A 8 -29.04 19.69 6.06
CA LEU A 8 -29.23 19.77 4.61
C LEU A 8 -28.51 18.61 3.93
N GLN A 9 -29.23 17.84 3.12
CA GLN A 9 -28.71 16.71 2.36
C GLN A 9 -28.98 16.88 0.86
N GLY A 10 -27.95 16.61 0.05
CA GLY A 10 -28.06 16.45 -1.39
C GLY A 10 -28.57 15.05 -1.73
N ARG A 11 -29.45 14.94 -2.72
CA ARG A 11 -29.88 13.67 -3.31
C ARG A 11 -29.83 13.80 -4.83
N ASN A 12 -29.38 12.75 -5.51
CA ASN A 12 -29.39 12.70 -6.97
C ASN A 12 -30.83 12.77 -7.47
N GLY A 13 -31.08 13.66 -8.44
CA GLY A 13 -32.36 13.81 -9.13
C GLY A 13 -32.25 13.46 -10.61
N ALA A 14 -33.37 13.54 -11.33
CA ALA A 14 -33.38 13.38 -12.79
C ALA A 14 -32.46 14.43 -13.44
N GLY A 15 -31.58 14.00 -14.34
CA GLY A 15 -30.60 14.88 -15.01
C GLY A 15 -29.36 15.22 -14.16
N PHE A 16 -29.15 14.56 -13.01
CA PHE A 16 -27.92 14.75 -12.23
C PHE A 16 -26.68 14.32 -13.03
N SER A 17 -25.67 15.19 -13.02
CA SER A 17 -24.34 14.91 -13.58
C SER A 17 -23.27 15.48 -12.66
N TRP A 18 -22.08 14.88 -12.66
CA TRP A 18 -20.96 15.36 -11.88
C TRP A 18 -19.73 15.65 -12.75
N LEU A 19 -18.93 16.60 -12.29
CA LEU A 19 -17.56 16.85 -12.74
C LEU A 19 -16.63 16.71 -11.54
N VAL A 20 -15.59 15.89 -11.69
CA VAL A 20 -14.52 15.74 -10.72
C VAL A 20 -13.26 16.29 -11.35
N VAL A 21 -12.66 17.29 -10.72
CA VAL A 21 -11.41 17.91 -11.16
C VAL A 21 -10.35 17.65 -10.11
N ASP A 22 -9.25 17.05 -10.53
CA ASP A 22 -8.11 16.78 -9.65
C ASP A 22 -7.20 18.02 -9.60
N ASN A 23 -6.54 18.22 -8.44
CA ASN A 23 -5.54 19.27 -8.31
C ASN A 23 -4.20 18.76 -8.86
N GLN A 24 -4.00 18.90 -10.17
CA GLN A 24 -2.78 18.49 -10.86
C GLN A 24 -1.64 19.48 -10.56
N ARG A 25 -0.39 18.99 -10.44
CA ARG A 25 0.78 19.83 -10.11
C ARG A 25 1.08 20.88 -11.20
N ASP A 26 0.68 20.62 -12.44
CA ASP A 26 0.85 21.52 -13.60
C ASP A 26 -0.21 22.62 -13.70
N GLY A 27 -1.21 22.62 -12.79
CA GLY A 27 -2.32 23.56 -12.81
C GLY A 27 -3.37 23.29 -13.90
N CYS A 28 -3.26 22.17 -14.62
CA CYS A 28 -4.21 21.77 -15.64
C CYS A 28 -5.50 21.24 -15.01
N LEU A 29 -6.63 21.87 -15.35
CA LEU A 29 -7.96 21.48 -14.85
C LEU A 29 -8.66 20.63 -15.91
N VAL A 30 -8.43 19.32 -15.84
CA VAL A 30 -9.11 18.32 -16.69
C VAL A 30 -10.26 17.68 -15.92
N PRO A 31 -11.53 17.97 -16.26
CA PRO A 31 -12.67 17.37 -15.60
C PRO A 31 -12.91 15.92 -16.05
N LYS A 32 -13.08 15.03 -15.08
CA LYS A 32 -13.70 13.71 -15.23
C LYS A 32 -15.21 13.88 -15.07
N THR A 33 -16.01 13.23 -15.91
CA THR A 33 -17.47 13.46 -15.95
C THR A 33 -18.26 12.17 -16.05
N SER A 34 -19.51 12.20 -15.55
CA SER A 34 -20.51 11.16 -15.79
C SER A 34 -21.26 11.31 -17.12
N SER A 35 -21.10 12.43 -17.81
CA SER A 35 -21.91 12.80 -18.98
C SER A 35 -21.04 12.98 -20.21
N THR A 36 -21.52 12.55 -21.37
CA THR A 36 -20.81 12.74 -22.65
C THR A 36 -20.69 14.21 -23.05
N ASN A 37 -21.70 15.03 -22.72
CA ASN A 37 -21.71 16.46 -22.96
C ASN A 37 -21.80 17.21 -21.62
N TYR A 38 -20.95 18.23 -21.45
CA TYR A 38 -20.96 19.09 -20.28
C TYR A 38 -20.46 20.50 -20.63
N THR A 39 -20.88 21.49 -19.85
CA THR A 39 -20.39 22.85 -19.95
C THR A 39 -19.28 23.06 -18.93
N PHE A 40 -18.13 23.58 -19.38
CA PHE A 40 -17.00 23.90 -18.51
C PHE A 40 -16.33 25.20 -18.94
N THR A 41 -16.64 26.28 -18.23
CA THR A 41 -16.29 27.65 -18.59
C THR A 41 -15.11 28.18 -17.76
N ASP A 42 -14.61 29.36 -18.13
CA ASP A 42 -13.57 30.04 -17.34
C ASP A 42 -14.05 30.43 -15.94
N PHE A 43 -15.35 30.68 -15.76
CA PHE A 43 -15.93 30.91 -14.44
C PHE A 43 -15.78 29.67 -13.54
N ASP A 44 -16.05 28.48 -14.09
CA ASP A 44 -15.87 27.21 -13.36
C ASP A 44 -14.40 26.99 -13.01
N ARG A 45 -13.48 27.28 -13.95
CA ARG A 45 -12.03 27.18 -13.71
C ARG A 45 -11.58 28.10 -12.58
N GLN A 46 -12.04 29.35 -12.54
CA GLN A 46 -11.70 30.29 -11.46
C GLN A 46 -12.25 29.82 -10.11
N LYS A 47 -13.50 29.32 -10.09
CA LYS A 47 -14.12 28.79 -8.88
C LYS A 47 -13.37 27.57 -8.35
N ILE A 48 -12.99 26.64 -9.21
CA ILE A 48 -12.18 25.47 -8.83
C ILE A 48 -10.82 25.90 -8.27
N LYS A 49 -10.14 26.85 -8.91
CA LYS A 49 -8.88 27.40 -8.38
C LYS A 49 -9.06 27.97 -6.98
N SER A 50 -10.13 28.74 -6.73
CA SER A 50 -10.40 29.25 -5.37
C SER A 50 -10.66 28.14 -4.35
N LEU A 51 -11.39 27.07 -4.75
CA LEU A 51 -11.64 25.92 -3.89
C LEU A 51 -10.35 25.16 -3.58
N PHE A 52 -9.42 25.06 -4.53
CA PHE A 52 -8.09 24.49 -4.27
C PHE A 52 -7.25 25.35 -3.35
N CYS A 53 -7.26 26.69 -3.47
CA CYS A 53 -6.60 27.56 -2.50
C CYS A 53 -7.15 27.36 -1.08
N VAL A 54 -8.47 27.33 -0.93
CA VAL A 54 -9.14 27.06 0.36
C VAL A 54 -8.79 25.66 0.87
N LYS A 55 -8.76 24.66 -0.01
CA LYS A 55 -8.36 23.29 0.34
C LYS A 55 -6.93 23.24 0.83
N LEU A 56 -5.98 23.87 0.13
CA LEU A 56 -4.56 23.90 0.52
C LEU A 56 -4.38 24.55 1.89
N GLN A 57 -5.04 25.69 2.12
CA GLN A 57 -4.99 26.38 3.41
C GLN A 57 -5.58 25.52 4.55
N ASN A 58 -6.65 24.76 4.29
CA ASN A 58 -7.21 23.82 5.27
C ASN A 58 -6.42 22.51 5.39
N GLN A 59 -5.76 22.06 4.31
CA GLN A 59 -4.90 20.88 4.33
C GLN A 59 -3.63 21.15 5.11
N GLU A 60 -2.99 22.31 5.00
CA GLU A 60 -1.83 22.64 5.83
C GLU A 60 -2.16 22.58 7.33
N LEU A 61 -3.39 22.94 7.70
CA LEU A 61 -3.89 22.81 9.08
C LEU A 61 -4.19 21.34 9.47
N ARG A 62 -4.71 20.52 8.54
CA ARG A 62 -5.06 19.10 8.82
C ARG A 62 -3.90 18.11 8.64
N SER A 63 -2.88 18.46 7.87
CA SER A 63 -1.80 17.54 7.48
C SER A 63 -0.68 17.43 8.51
N GLN A 64 -0.70 18.28 9.54
CA GLN A 64 0.31 18.28 10.61
C GLN A 64 0.25 16.98 11.45
N ASP A 65 -0.90 16.30 11.49
CA ASP A 65 -1.11 15.08 12.28
C ASP A 65 -1.40 13.81 11.45
N LEU A 66 -1.35 13.88 10.12
CA LEU A 66 -1.64 12.72 9.27
C LEU A 66 -0.44 11.78 9.19
N VAL A 67 -0.67 10.52 9.55
CA VAL A 67 0.28 9.42 9.33
C VAL A 67 0.42 9.19 7.83
N LYS A 68 1.66 9.35 7.33
CA LYS A 68 1.96 9.33 5.89
C LYS A 68 2.52 8.00 5.41
N ASN A 69 3.12 7.23 6.30
CA ASN A 69 3.84 6.01 5.95
C ASN A 69 4.02 5.09 7.17
N LEU A 70 4.62 3.92 6.94
CA LEU A 70 4.82 2.89 7.96
C LEU A 70 5.73 3.31 9.16
N GLN A 71 6.56 4.35 9.03
CA GLN A 71 7.43 4.85 10.13
C GLN A 71 6.68 5.73 11.15
N GLN A 72 5.41 6.03 10.89
CA GLN A 72 4.60 6.90 11.73
C GLN A 72 3.44 6.16 12.39
N LEU A 73 3.47 4.82 12.35
CA LEU A 73 2.43 3.98 12.92
C LEU A 73 2.39 4.06 14.44
N ARG A 74 1.16 4.11 14.95
CA ARG A 74 0.82 4.07 16.38
C ARG A 74 -0.46 3.26 16.54
N GLU A 75 -0.65 2.69 17.72
CA GLU A 75 -1.88 1.95 18.04
C GLU A 75 -3.13 2.84 17.89
N GLY A 76 -4.20 2.26 17.34
CA GLY A 76 -5.54 2.84 17.32
C GLY A 76 -5.75 3.96 16.30
N ILE A 77 -4.75 4.26 15.48
CA ILE A 77 -4.88 5.27 14.42
C ILE A 77 -5.68 4.73 13.24
N TYR A 78 -6.34 5.65 12.55
CA TYR A 78 -6.85 5.45 11.21
C TYR A 78 -6.11 6.35 10.24
N PHE A 79 -5.71 5.82 9.09
CA PHE A 79 -4.94 6.58 8.11
C PHE A 79 -5.14 6.05 6.69
N ASP A 80 -4.80 6.88 5.71
CA ASP A 80 -4.75 6.45 4.31
C ASP A 80 -3.35 5.94 3.99
N PHE A 81 -3.25 4.73 3.44
CA PHE A 81 -1.98 4.10 3.14
C PHE A 81 -1.80 3.90 1.63
N LEU A 82 -0.80 4.57 1.07
CA LEU A 82 -0.41 4.44 -0.33
C LEU A 82 0.76 3.46 -0.45
N CYS A 83 0.56 2.37 -1.19
CA CYS A 83 1.54 1.29 -1.27
C CYS A 83 1.49 0.56 -2.62
N GLN A 84 2.48 -0.29 -2.85
CA GLN A 84 2.47 -1.27 -3.94
C GLN A 84 2.17 -2.65 -3.39
N VAL A 85 1.37 -3.42 -4.13
CA VAL A 85 1.02 -4.80 -3.78
C VAL A 85 2.08 -5.77 -4.29
N VAL A 86 2.46 -6.72 -3.45
CA VAL A 86 3.48 -7.74 -3.74
C VAL A 86 2.87 -9.14 -3.83
N ALA A 87 1.89 -9.41 -2.97
CA ALA A 87 1.14 -10.66 -3.01
C ALA A 87 -0.31 -10.46 -2.56
N VAL A 88 -1.18 -11.34 -3.04
CA VAL A 88 -2.60 -11.41 -2.68
C VAL A 88 -2.91 -12.86 -2.33
N SER A 89 -3.49 -13.08 -1.16
CA SER A 89 -3.94 -14.39 -0.69
C SER A 89 -5.36 -14.29 -0.13
N ALA A 90 -6.12 -15.37 -0.17
CA ALA A 90 -7.36 -15.49 0.59
C ALA A 90 -7.06 -16.26 1.88
N VAL A 91 -7.43 -15.67 3.03
CA VAL A 91 -7.43 -16.35 4.33
C VAL A 91 -8.74 -17.12 4.46
N ASP A 92 -9.87 -16.47 4.17
CA ASP A 92 -11.16 -17.13 4.02
C ASP A 92 -11.90 -16.50 2.82
N LEU A 93 -12.35 -17.33 1.90
CA LEU A 93 -12.89 -16.88 0.62
C LEU A 93 -14.14 -16.03 0.85
N ASN A 94 -14.10 -14.80 0.31
CA ASN A 94 -15.15 -13.77 0.45
C ASN A 94 -15.35 -13.22 1.86
N VAL A 95 -14.49 -13.58 2.82
CA VAL A 95 -14.53 -13.05 4.19
C VAL A 95 -13.29 -12.22 4.50
N CYS A 96 -12.10 -12.76 4.17
CA CYS A 96 -10.84 -12.11 4.46
C CYS A 96 -9.81 -12.36 3.36
N TYR A 97 -9.35 -11.27 2.75
CA TYR A 97 -8.20 -11.25 1.84
C TYR A 97 -6.99 -10.64 2.53
N LEU A 98 -5.83 -11.24 2.30
CA LEU A 98 -4.54 -10.75 2.76
C LEU A 98 -3.81 -10.09 1.60
N LEU A 99 -3.50 -8.81 1.76
CA LEU A 99 -2.60 -8.07 0.86
C LEU A 99 -1.24 -7.95 1.52
N GLN A 100 -0.20 -8.49 0.87
CA GLN A 100 1.17 -8.18 1.25
C GLN A 100 1.63 -6.97 0.45
N VAL A 101 1.99 -5.91 1.15
CA VAL A 101 2.25 -4.59 0.55
C VAL A 101 3.53 -3.97 1.12
N TRP A 102 4.02 -2.93 0.44
CA TRP A 102 5.17 -2.14 0.88
C TRP A 102 5.10 -0.71 0.34
N ASP A 103 5.70 0.24 1.06
CA ASP A 103 5.90 1.65 0.65
C ASP A 103 7.40 2.05 0.61
N GLY A 104 8.27 1.05 0.78
CA GLY A 104 9.72 1.23 0.88
C GLY A 104 10.19 1.82 2.21
N ASN A 105 9.35 1.83 3.26
CA ASN A 105 9.76 2.15 4.63
C ASN A 105 9.64 0.92 5.53
N HIS A 106 10.53 0.81 6.50
CA HIS A 106 10.32 -0.11 7.61
C HIS A 106 9.21 0.42 8.53
N PRO A 107 8.35 -0.46 9.08
CA PRO A 107 7.44 -0.11 10.16
C PRO A 107 8.19 0.47 11.37
N SER A 108 7.60 1.46 12.04
CA SER A 108 8.13 2.01 13.30
C SER A 108 7.90 1.11 14.52
N CYS A 109 7.04 0.10 14.38
CA CYS A 109 6.68 -0.85 15.42
C CYS A 109 6.58 -2.26 14.83
N PRO A 110 6.69 -3.31 15.66
CA PRO A 110 6.40 -4.67 15.25
C PRO A 110 4.98 -4.78 14.69
N LEU A 111 4.85 -5.38 13.51
CA LEU A 111 3.57 -5.68 12.90
C LEU A 111 3.37 -7.18 12.83
N TYR A 112 2.17 -7.61 13.19
CA TYR A 112 1.73 -8.98 13.07
C TYR A 112 1.75 -9.39 11.60
N ALA A 113 2.38 -10.52 11.32
CA ALA A 113 2.41 -11.14 10.01
C ALA A 113 1.59 -12.43 10.07
N VAL A 114 0.61 -12.56 9.17
CA VAL A 114 -0.27 -13.74 9.12
C VAL A 114 0.58 -14.97 8.80
N GLU A 115 0.43 -16.04 9.57
CA GLU A 115 1.26 -17.22 9.40
C GLU A 115 1.07 -17.85 8.01
N VAL A 116 2.12 -18.45 7.46
CA VAL A 116 2.06 -19.06 6.12
C VAL A 116 0.97 -20.13 6.03
N ASN A 117 0.74 -20.87 7.12
CA ASN A 117 -0.27 -21.93 7.18
C ASN A 117 -1.71 -21.39 7.19
N GLU A 118 -1.91 -20.15 7.64
CA GLU A 118 -3.21 -19.48 7.66
C GLU A 118 -3.56 -18.81 6.31
N ARG A 119 -2.58 -18.72 5.41
CA ARG A 119 -2.76 -18.23 4.03
C ARG A 119 -3.32 -19.36 3.18
N ASN A 120 -4.57 -19.70 3.42
CA ASN A 120 -5.25 -20.86 2.86
C ASN A 120 -5.18 -20.95 1.33
N MET A 121 -5.15 -19.82 0.62
CA MET A 121 -4.98 -19.82 -0.83
C MET A 121 -4.18 -18.61 -1.33
N ILE A 122 -2.90 -18.81 -1.68
CA ILE A 122 -2.12 -17.79 -2.40
C ILE A 122 -2.72 -17.65 -3.80
N LEU A 123 -3.29 -16.48 -4.09
CA LEU A 123 -3.88 -16.20 -5.40
C LEU A 123 -2.80 -15.77 -6.38
N HIS A 124 -2.02 -14.75 -5.98
CA HIS A 124 -1.00 -14.14 -6.82
C HIS A 124 0.19 -13.69 -5.98
N THR A 125 1.42 -13.88 -6.47
CA THR A 125 2.64 -13.39 -5.82
C THR A 125 3.69 -13.08 -6.87
N ASP A 126 4.34 -11.92 -6.77
CA ASP A 126 5.55 -11.62 -7.53
C ASP A 126 6.77 -11.96 -6.67
N MET A 127 7.44 -13.06 -7.02
CA MET A 127 8.59 -13.58 -6.28
C MET A 127 9.80 -12.65 -6.34
N GLU A 128 10.01 -11.93 -7.45
CA GLU A 128 11.13 -11.01 -7.59
C GLU A 128 10.87 -9.74 -6.78
N LEU A 129 9.65 -9.22 -6.84
CA LEU A 129 9.25 -8.09 -6.01
C LEU A 129 9.30 -8.45 -4.52
N ARG A 130 8.87 -9.66 -4.14
CA ARG A 130 8.96 -10.16 -2.77
C ARG A 130 10.40 -10.26 -2.28
N LYS A 131 11.31 -10.75 -3.13
CA LYS A 131 12.76 -10.77 -2.84
C LYS A 131 13.35 -9.37 -2.70
N VAL A 132 12.83 -8.35 -3.38
CA VAL A 132 13.30 -6.98 -3.21
C VAL A 132 12.74 -6.37 -1.93
N ALA A 133 11.45 -6.54 -1.68
CA ALA A 133 10.75 -5.92 -0.57
C ALA A 133 11.19 -6.48 0.79
N LYS A 134 11.45 -7.80 0.90
CA LYS A 134 11.94 -8.48 2.12
C LYS A 134 11.28 -7.97 3.41
N ASP A 135 12.07 -7.30 4.24
CA ASP A 135 11.73 -6.83 5.59
C ASP A 135 10.90 -5.53 5.58
N TRP A 136 10.54 -5.01 4.41
CA TRP A 136 9.59 -3.90 4.23
C TRP A 136 8.17 -4.37 3.92
N LEU A 137 7.98 -5.69 3.78
CA LEU A 137 6.65 -6.25 3.57
C LEU A 137 5.84 -6.17 4.86
N VAL A 138 4.62 -5.70 4.70
CA VAL A 138 3.61 -5.72 5.75
C VAL A 138 2.36 -6.40 5.25
N ASP A 139 1.67 -7.06 6.17
CA ASP A 139 0.44 -7.79 5.91
C ASP A 139 -0.75 -6.89 6.26
N VAL A 140 -1.72 -6.80 5.33
CA VAL A 140 -2.97 -6.06 5.51
C VAL A 140 -4.15 -7.01 5.33
N CYS A 141 -4.97 -7.15 6.37
CA CYS A 141 -6.21 -7.93 6.32
C CYS A 141 -7.36 -7.06 5.82
N VAL A 142 -8.07 -7.54 4.79
CA VAL A 142 -9.18 -6.85 4.12
C VAL A 142 -10.44 -7.69 4.27
N PHE A 143 -11.49 -7.10 4.84
CA PHE A 143 -12.71 -7.81 5.21
C PHE A 143 -13.94 -7.43 4.36
N ASP A 144 -14.90 -8.35 4.34
CA ASP A 144 -16.29 -8.15 3.91
C ASP A 144 -16.43 -7.50 2.52
N ASP A 145 -17.10 -6.33 2.44
CA ASP A 145 -17.45 -5.60 1.21
C ASP A 145 -16.22 -5.21 0.36
N HIS A 146 -15.02 -5.28 0.93
CA HIS A 146 -13.78 -4.95 0.23
C HIS A 146 -13.13 -6.17 -0.44
N CYS A 147 -13.58 -7.39 -0.14
CA CYS A 147 -13.04 -8.64 -0.69
C CYS A 147 -13.19 -8.71 -2.21
N GLU A 148 -14.34 -8.32 -2.76
CA GLU A 148 -14.57 -8.31 -4.21
C GLU A 148 -13.51 -7.45 -4.90
N LYS A 149 -13.27 -6.24 -4.39
CA LYS A 149 -12.25 -5.35 -4.95
C LYS A 149 -10.84 -5.89 -4.74
N ALA A 150 -10.54 -6.46 -3.56
CA ALA A 150 -9.24 -7.06 -3.26
C ALA A 150 -8.90 -8.22 -4.21
N SER A 151 -9.89 -9.03 -4.60
CA SER A 151 -9.71 -10.16 -5.52
C SER A 151 -9.25 -9.75 -6.93
N THR A 152 -9.52 -8.51 -7.34
CA THR A 152 -9.10 -7.98 -8.66
C THR A 152 -7.66 -7.49 -8.69
N ILE A 153 -7.03 -7.34 -7.52
CA ILE A 153 -5.71 -6.75 -7.38
C ILE A 153 -4.64 -7.79 -7.76
N LYS A 154 -3.62 -7.32 -8.49
CA LYS A 154 -2.47 -8.13 -8.90
C LYS A 154 -1.17 -7.55 -8.30
N PRO A 155 -0.16 -8.39 -8.06
CA PRO A 155 1.19 -7.92 -7.72
C PRO A 155 1.70 -6.86 -8.70
N GLY A 156 2.44 -5.88 -8.17
CA GLY A 156 2.96 -4.73 -8.91
C GLY A 156 2.01 -3.53 -8.96
N MET A 157 0.70 -3.74 -8.77
CA MET A 157 -0.28 -2.66 -8.78
C MET A 157 -0.11 -1.71 -7.59
N PHE A 158 -0.38 -0.42 -7.82
CA PHE A 158 -0.41 0.59 -6.78
C PHE A 158 -1.83 0.77 -6.25
N VAL A 159 -1.96 0.83 -4.93
CA VAL A 159 -3.24 0.97 -4.25
C VAL A 159 -3.13 1.99 -3.13
N LYS A 160 -4.25 2.67 -2.87
CA LYS A 160 -4.45 3.48 -1.68
C LYS A 160 -5.55 2.86 -0.84
N LEU A 161 -5.20 2.41 0.36
CA LEU A 161 -6.09 1.86 1.35
C LEU A 161 -6.60 3.04 2.19
N LEU A 162 -7.89 3.33 2.09
CA LEU A 162 -8.51 4.48 2.72
C LEU A 162 -9.04 4.11 4.10
N ASN A 163 -8.75 4.96 5.09
CA ASN A 163 -9.18 4.77 6.47
C ASN A 163 -8.80 3.38 7.04
N LEU A 164 -7.56 2.96 6.79
CA LEU A 164 -6.94 1.74 7.30
C LEU A 164 -6.72 1.87 8.81
N HIS A 165 -7.07 0.83 9.57
CA HIS A 165 -6.95 0.82 11.03
C HIS A 165 -5.67 0.09 11.45
N CYS A 166 -5.00 0.59 12.49
CA CYS A 166 -3.84 -0.05 13.10
C CYS A 166 -4.08 -0.44 14.57
N PRO A 167 -4.95 -1.42 14.88
CA PRO A 167 -5.18 -1.88 16.26
C PRO A 167 -4.05 -2.79 16.77
N ARG A 168 -4.06 -3.10 18.07
CA ARG A 168 -3.31 -4.25 18.60
C ARG A 168 -3.87 -5.55 18.06
N HIS A 169 -2.98 -6.45 17.68
CA HIS A 169 -3.37 -7.78 17.26
C HIS A 169 -4.03 -8.54 18.41
N LYS A 170 -5.21 -9.10 18.14
CA LYS A 170 -5.97 -9.91 19.10
C LYS A 170 -5.59 -11.37 18.93
N ILE A 171 -5.04 -11.97 19.99
CA ILE A 171 -4.78 -13.40 20.01
C ILE A 171 -6.11 -14.11 20.28
N PRO A 172 -6.57 -15.01 19.40
CA PRO A 172 -7.79 -15.77 19.64
C PRO A 172 -7.56 -16.75 20.80
N ASP A 173 -8.05 -16.42 22.00
CA ASP A 173 -8.12 -17.35 23.13
C ASP A 173 -9.57 -17.44 23.64
N ILE A 174 -9.98 -18.64 24.04
CA ILE A 174 -11.38 -19.04 24.28
C ILE A 174 -11.94 -18.40 25.57
N PHE A 175 -11.07 -17.95 26.47
CA PHE A 175 -11.47 -17.53 27.82
C PHE A 175 -11.20 -16.06 28.16
N ASN A 176 -10.30 -15.35 27.47
CA ASN A 176 -10.08 -13.90 27.63
C ASN A 176 -9.39 -13.33 26.38
N ALA A 177 -9.78 -12.10 25.97
CA ALA A 177 -9.09 -11.40 24.89
C ALA A 177 -7.69 -10.98 25.34
N THR A 178 -6.68 -11.77 24.97
CA THR A 178 -5.27 -11.42 25.15
C THR A 178 -4.78 -10.69 23.89
N TYR A 179 -4.07 -9.58 24.07
CA TYR A 179 -3.53 -8.79 22.96
C TYR A 179 -2.03 -9.02 22.84
N SER A 180 -1.54 -9.14 21.61
CA SER A 180 -0.10 -9.13 21.31
C SER A 180 0.48 -7.73 21.51
N GLU A 181 1.80 -7.65 21.69
CA GLU A 181 2.55 -6.39 21.60
C GLU A 181 2.63 -5.88 20.14
N GLU A 182 2.37 -6.75 19.17
CA GLU A 182 2.34 -6.42 17.75
C GLU A 182 1.04 -5.70 17.36
N LEU A 183 1.16 -4.76 16.44
CA LEU A 183 0.01 -4.13 15.80
C LEU A 183 -0.35 -4.88 14.52
N GLU A 184 -1.61 -4.81 14.11
CA GLU A 184 -2.08 -5.36 12.83
C GLU A 184 -2.62 -4.24 11.95
N LEU A 185 -2.61 -4.44 10.64
CA LEU A 185 -3.20 -3.50 9.68
C LEU A 185 -4.49 -4.10 9.13
N VAL A 186 -5.61 -3.42 9.40
CA VAL A 186 -6.94 -3.97 9.13
C VAL A 186 -7.80 -2.96 8.37
N LEU A 187 -8.32 -3.40 7.23
CA LEU A 187 -9.41 -2.76 6.51
C LEU A 187 -10.72 -3.46 6.85
N HIS A 188 -11.40 -2.95 7.88
CA HIS A 188 -12.71 -3.43 8.35
C HIS A 188 -13.78 -3.37 7.25
N GLY A 189 -14.87 -4.14 7.39
CA GLY A 189 -16.03 -4.01 6.52
C GLY A 189 -16.75 -2.65 6.60
N GLY A 190 -17.60 -2.39 5.62
CA GLY A 190 -18.39 -1.15 5.49
C GLY A 190 -17.60 0.08 5.01
N THR A 191 -18.33 1.12 4.62
CA THR A 191 -17.78 2.31 3.93
C THR A 191 -17.68 3.57 4.81
N SER A 192 -17.82 3.42 6.14
CA SER A 192 -17.76 4.54 7.09
C SER A 192 -16.46 5.32 6.97
N TYR A 193 -16.56 6.65 7.04
CA TYR A 193 -15.42 7.58 6.91
C TYR A 193 -14.62 7.42 5.60
N GLY A 194 -15.28 6.97 4.52
CA GLY A 194 -14.64 6.80 3.21
C GLY A 194 -13.71 5.58 3.11
N ARG A 195 -13.85 4.63 4.02
CA ARG A 195 -13.09 3.38 4.02
C ARG A 195 -13.23 2.62 2.70
N GLY A 196 -12.13 2.08 2.22
CA GLY A 196 -12.11 1.23 1.04
C GLY A 196 -10.77 1.22 0.35
N ILE A 197 -10.76 0.74 -0.89
CA ILE A 197 -9.54 0.58 -1.69
C ILE A 197 -9.66 1.46 -2.94
N LYS A 198 -8.64 2.23 -3.27
CA LYS A 198 -8.48 2.91 -4.56
C LYS A 198 -7.33 2.26 -5.31
N ILE A 199 -7.61 1.66 -6.46
CA ILE A 199 -6.58 1.15 -7.38
C ILE A 199 -6.12 2.32 -8.24
N LEU A 200 -4.80 2.52 -8.34
CA LEU A 200 -4.19 3.65 -9.03
C LEU A 200 -3.53 3.18 -10.33
N SER A 201 -3.65 3.97 -11.39
CA SER A 201 -2.95 3.68 -12.64
C SER A 201 -1.45 3.97 -12.50
N GLU A 202 -0.63 3.36 -13.35
CA GLU A 202 0.82 3.58 -13.35
C GLU A 202 1.25 5.02 -13.71
N THR A 203 0.30 5.80 -14.23
CA THR A 203 0.44 7.20 -14.65
C THR A 203 -0.22 8.16 -13.66
N ASP A 204 -0.74 7.67 -12.53
CA ASP A 204 -1.38 8.53 -11.53
C ASP A 204 -0.31 9.40 -10.85
N PRO A 205 -0.44 10.74 -10.85
CA PRO A 205 0.56 11.63 -10.24
C PRO A 205 0.69 11.45 -8.72
N GLU A 206 -0.30 10.83 -8.05
CA GLU A 206 -0.26 10.51 -6.62
C GLU A 206 0.82 9.45 -6.31
N ILE A 207 1.17 8.59 -7.27
CA ILE A 207 2.14 7.50 -7.06
C ILE A 207 3.58 7.88 -7.45
N GLU A 208 3.81 9.04 -8.05
CA GLU A 208 5.13 9.37 -8.65
C GLU A 208 6.27 9.28 -7.62
N ASP A 209 6.08 9.91 -6.46
CA ASP A 209 7.11 9.94 -5.40
C ASP A 209 7.35 8.53 -4.82
N LEU A 210 6.29 7.74 -4.63
CA LEU A 210 6.38 6.35 -4.18
C LEU A 210 7.09 5.49 -5.23
N LYS A 211 6.68 5.58 -6.49
CA LYS A 211 7.23 4.81 -7.61
C LYS A 211 8.72 5.08 -7.76
N MET A 212 9.14 6.34 -7.74
CA MET A 212 10.54 6.73 -7.80
C MET A 212 11.36 6.10 -6.66
N LYS A 213 10.84 6.16 -5.44
CA LYS A 213 11.48 5.56 -4.27
C LYS A 213 11.61 4.03 -4.41
N LEU A 214 10.55 3.33 -4.75
CA LEU A 214 10.57 1.87 -4.91
C LEU A 214 11.54 1.42 -6.02
N GLU A 215 11.61 2.17 -7.13
CA GLU A 215 12.57 1.91 -8.20
C GLU A 215 14.03 2.09 -7.78
N GLN A 216 14.33 3.11 -6.97
CA GLN A 216 15.68 3.28 -6.40
C GLN A 216 16.07 2.08 -5.53
N LEU A 217 15.15 1.60 -4.69
CA LEU A 217 15.41 0.47 -3.81
C LEU A 217 15.57 -0.84 -4.60
N ARG A 218 14.77 -1.03 -5.67
CA ARG A 218 14.92 -2.15 -6.62
C ARG A 218 16.30 -2.15 -7.29
N ARG A 219 16.81 -0.99 -7.70
CA ARG A 219 18.15 -0.86 -8.31
C ARG A 219 19.25 -1.20 -7.30
N ALA A 220 19.17 -0.65 -6.10
CA ALA A 220 20.12 -0.94 -5.02
C ALA A 220 20.18 -2.44 -4.69
N ALA A 221 19.02 -3.12 -4.63
CA ALA A 221 18.97 -4.56 -4.40
C ALA A 221 19.70 -5.38 -5.48
N LYS A 222 19.57 -5.00 -6.76
CA LYS A 222 20.23 -5.67 -7.89
C LYS A 222 21.76 -5.47 -7.88
N GLU A 223 22.23 -4.29 -7.49
CA GLU A 223 23.67 -4.00 -7.38
C GLU A 223 24.34 -4.85 -6.30
N VAL A 224 23.68 -5.01 -5.14
CA VAL A 224 24.15 -5.87 -4.04
C VAL A 224 24.25 -7.33 -4.49
N GLU A 225 23.26 -7.83 -5.23
CA GLU A 225 23.25 -9.20 -5.73
C GLU A 225 24.33 -9.46 -6.78
N THR A 226 24.56 -8.50 -7.68
CA THR A 226 25.62 -8.58 -8.69
C THR A 226 27.01 -8.62 -8.04
N THR A 227 27.23 -7.80 -7.02
CA THR A 227 28.50 -7.74 -6.26
C THR A 227 28.76 -9.03 -5.47
N ARG A 228 27.73 -9.63 -4.86
CA ARG A 228 27.87 -10.91 -4.16
C ARG A 228 28.20 -12.07 -5.11
N THR A 229 27.66 -12.03 -6.33
CA THR A 229 27.86 -13.08 -7.33
C THR A 229 29.26 -13.01 -7.94
N SER A 230 29.80 -11.81 -8.18
CA SER A 230 31.18 -11.64 -8.65
C SER A 230 32.20 -12.08 -7.60
N VAL A 231 32.02 -11.75 -6.33
CA VAL A 231 32.91 -12.19 -5.24
C VAL A 231 32.92 -13.71 -5.06
N LYS A 232 31.78 -14.40 -5.19
CA LYS A 232 31.71 -15.87 -5.16
C LYS A 232 32.49 -16.53 -6.31
N ARG A 233 32.37 -16.02 -7.53
CA ARG A 233 33.13 -16.54 -8.69
C ARG A 233 34.64 -16.35 -8.54
N SER A 234 35.07 -15.25 -7.93
CA SER A 234 36.49 -15.01 -7.62
C SER A 234 37.04 -16.01 -6.60
N ALA A 235 36.25 -16.36 -5.58
CA ALA A 235 36.66 -17.30 -4.53
C ALA A 235 36.78 -18.75 -5.01
N GLU A 236 35.90 -19.19 -5.93
CA GLU A 236 35.95 -20.54 -6.51
C GLU A 236 37.06 -20.72 -7.56
N SER A 237 37.64 -19.62 -8.08
CA SER A 237 38.70 -19.66 -9.10
C SER A 237 40.14 -19.78 -8.55
N SER A 238 40.31 -19.90 -7.22
CA SER A 238 41.64 -20.06 -6.62
C SER A 238 42.15 -21.51 -6.76
N PRO A 239 43.30 -21.77 -7.43
CA PRO A 239 43.76 -23.14 -7.66
C PRO A 239 44.31 -23.76 -6.37
N SER A 240 43.82 -24.97 -6.06
CA SER A 240 44.27 -25.79 -4.94
C SER A 240 45.74 -26.17 -5.15
N LYS A 241 46.66 -25.57 -4.40
CA LYS A 241 48.07 -26.00 -4.37
C LYS A 241 48.15 -27.41 -3.78
N SER A 242 48.39 -28.39 -4.63
CA SER A 242 48.64 -29.78 -4.27
C SER A 242 49.98 -29.85 -3.51
N VAL A 243 49.92 -30.12 -2.21
CA VAL A 243 51.11 -30.36 -1.38
C VAL A 243 51.69 -31.74 -1.73
N LYS A 244 52.84 -31.78 -2.40
CA LYS A 244 53.62 -33.01 -2.60
C LYS A 244 54.17 -33.48 -1.25
N ARG A 245 53.67 -34.62 -0.75
CA ARG A 245 54.26 -35.35 0.39
C ARG A 245 55.58 -36.00 -0.05
N LYS A 246 56.66 -35.76 0.70
CA LYS A 246 57.93 -36.50 0.55
C LYS A 246 57.79 -37.91 1.17
N PRO A 247 58.49 -38.94 0.65
CA PRO A 247 58.48 -40.27 1.24
C PRO A 247 59.32 -40.32 2.51
N VAL A 248 58.89 -41.18 3.44
CA VAL A 248 59.54 -41.51 4.70
C VAL A 248 60.65 -42.53 4.43
N GLU A 249 61.87 -42.27 4.90
CA GLU A 249 62.93 -43.28 5.01
C GLU A 249 62.75 -44.03 6.32
N THR A 250 62.60 -45.34 6.23
CA THR A 250 62.63 -46.28 7.37
C THR A 250 64.06 -46.77 7.58
N GLY A 251 64.59 -46.57 8.79
CA GLY A 251 65.69 -47.35 9.35
C GLY A 251 65.16 -48.44 10.27
#